data_AF-A0A351EKA1-F1
#
_entry.id   AF-A0A351EKA1-F1
#
_cell.length_a   1.000
_cell.length_b   1.000
_cell.length_c   1.000
_cell.angle_alpha   90.00
_cell.angle_beta   90.00
_cell.angle_gamma   90.00
#
_symmetry.space_group_name_H-M   'P 1'
#
loop_
_entity.id
_entity.type
_entity.pdbx_description
1 polymer ?
#
loop_
_entity_poly.entity_id
_entity_poly.type
_entity_poly.pdbx_seq_one_letter_code
_entity_poly.pdbx_strand_id
1 'polypeptide(L)'
;ESVPLTVRLETLLHPFTAFIIVPIFALANAGIELSGETISEAASSNVTLGIILGLVVGKPLGIGVFTWIATRFGFGLPEGVNWPQFLGMALAAGIGFTVSIFVGGLAFDTQAVSEMAKIGILAASILAAIGALLLLRFSKSDSLSND
;
A
#
# COMPACT_ATOMS: atom_id res chain seq x y z
N GLU A 1 11.58 4.51 -35.38
CA GLU A 1 10.51 5.25 -34.67
C GLU A 1 11.14 6.02 -33.52
N SER A 2 10.98 7.34 -33.45
CA SER A 2 11.55 8.16 -32.39
C SER A 2 10.73 7.97 -31.12
N VAL A 3 11.29 7.35 -30.09
CA VAL A 3 10.66 7.25 -28.78
C VAL A 3 10.37 8.68 -28.25
N PRO A 4 9.16 8.98 -27.77
CA PRO A 4 8.81 10.29 -27.21
C PRO A 4 9.80 10.73 -26.12
N LEU A 5 10.10 12.03 -26.06
CA LEU A 5 11.06 12.59 -25.08
C LEU A 5 10.66 12.32 -23.63
N THR A 6 9.36 12.29 -23.35
CA THR A 6 8.80 11.98 -22.02
C THR A 6 9.15 10.57 -21.58
N VAL A 7 8.96 9.58 -22.45
CA VAL A 7 9.29 8.17 -22.17
C VAL A 7 10.79 8.00 -21.94
N ARG A 8 11.63 8.69 -22.73
CA ARG A 8 13.08 8.65 -22.52
C ARG A 8 13.46 9.21 -21.15
N LEU A 9 12.84 10.31 -20.73
CA LEU A 9 13.13 10.95 -19.44
C LEU A 9 12.65 10.08 -18.26
N GLU A 10 11.47 9.47 -18.37
CA GLU A 10 10.92 8.54 -17.38
C GLU A 10 11.88 7.35 -17.15
N THR A 11 12.30 6.68 -18.23
CA THR A 11 13.21 5.53 -18.14
C THR A 11 14.55 5.89 -17.50
N LEU A 12 15.05 7.12 -17.72
CA LEU A 12 16.28 7.61 -17.10
C LEU A 12 16.12 7.92 -15.61
N LEU A 13 14.98 8.49 -15.22
CA LEU A 13 14.70 8.88 -13.84
C LEU A 13 14.26 7.71 -12.95
N HIS A 14 13.61 6.70 -13.53
CA HIS A 14 13.07 5.55 -12.80
C HIS A 14 14.12 4.83 -11.91
N PRO A 15 15.32 4.44 -12.39
CA PRO A 15 16.31 3.81 -11.52
C PRO A 15 16.82 4.76 -10.42
N PHE A 16 17.03 6.04 -10.74
CA PHE A 16 17.50 7.02 -9.76
C PHE A 16 16.47 7.24 -8.65
N THR A 17 15.20 7.36 -9.02
CA THR A 17 14.09 7.52 -8.06
C THR A 17 13.91 6.27 -7.21
N ALA A 18 13.88 5.09 -7.82
CA ALA A 18 13.65 3.82 -7.12
C ALA A 18 14.78 3.41 -6.18
N PHE A 19 16.05 3.62 -6.57
CA PHE A 19 17.21 3.13 -5.81
C PHE A 19 17.88 4.17 -4.92
N ILE A 20 17.65 5.47 -5.14
CA ILE A 20 18.30 6.54 -4.35
C ILE A 20 17.25 7.38 -3.62
N ILE A 21 16.31 7.99 -4.36
CA ILE A 21 15.38 8.95 -3.76
C ILE A 21 14.43 8.25 -2.77
N VAL A 22 13.75 7.17 -3.17
CA VAL A 22 12.78 6.48 -2.32
C VAL A 22 13.43 5.90 -1.06
N PRO A 23 14.58 5.21 -1.11
CA PRO A 23 15.24 4.71 0.10
C PRO A 23 15.70 5.83 1.04
N ILE A 24 16.27 6.92 0.52
CA ILE A 24 16.69 8.06 1.35
C ILE A 24 15.46 8.74 1.98
N PHE A 25 14.40 8.94 1.21
CA PHE A 25 13.14 9.51 1.70
C PHE A 25 12.56 8.67 2.83
N ALA A 26 12.50 7.35 2.63
CA ALA A 26 12.01 6.41 3.62
C ALA A 26 12.85 6.47 4.89
N LEU A 27 14.18 6.44 4.79
CA LEU A 27 15.07 6.51 5.95
C LEU A 27 14.90 7.82 6.73
N ALA A 28 14.80 8.95 6.03
CA ALA A 28 14.66 10.27 6.64
C ALA A 28 13.31 10.48 7.33
N ASN A 29 12.22 9.91 6.79
CA ASN A 29 10.86 10.16 7.28
C ASN A 29 10.31 9.05 8.19
N ALA A 30 10.79 7.81 8.01
CA ALA A 30 10.41 6.66 8.83
C ALA A 30 11.25 6.53 10.11
N GLY A 31 12.23 7.41 10.35
CA GLY A 31 12.95 7.48 11.63
C GLY A 31 12.00 7.87 12.76
N ILE A 32 11.43 6.87 13.42
CA ILE A 32 10.61 6.98 14.62
C ILE A 32 11.36 6.37 15.81
N GLU A 33 11.27 7.02 16.96
CA GLU A 33 11.79 6.47 18.20
C GLU A 33 10.87 5.35 18.69
N LEU A 34 11.34 4.10 18.57
CA LEU A 34 10.60 2.93 19.00
C LEU A 34 10.96 2.58 20.44
N SER A 35 10.20 3.11 21.38
CA SER A 35 10.22 2.67 22.78
C SER A 35 9.02 1.77 23.09
N GLY A 36 9.13 0.94 24.12
CA GLY A 36 8.01 0.09 24.56
C GLY A 36 6.78 0.92 24.96
N GLU A 37 7.00 2.11 25.53
CA GLU A 37 5.95 3.07 25.89
C GLU A 37 5.28 3.65 24.65
N THR A 38 6.06 4.12 23.67
CA THR A 38 5.55 4.71 22.43
C THR A 38 4.71 3.70 21.63
N ILE A 39 5.12 2.43 21.60
CA ILE A 39 4.36 1.36 20.92
C ILE A 39 3.03 1.10 21.65
N SER A 40 3.05 1.06 23.00
CA SER A 40 1.85 0.87 23.81
C SER A 40 0.85 2.01 23.64
N GLU A 41 1.34 3.25 23.64
CA GLU A 41 0.52 4.44 23.39
C GLU A 41 -0.03 4.44 21.97
N ALA A 42 0.80 4.14 20.97
CA ALA A 42 0.36 4.05 19.58
C ALA A 42 -0.71 2.96 19.39
N ALA A 43 -0.61 1.81 20.05
CA ALA A 43 -1.59 0.73 19.94
C ALA A 43 -2.99 1.09 20.45
N SER A 44 -3.07 2.03 21.41
CA SER A 44 -4.34 2.54 21.96
C SER A 44 -4.80 3.85 21.33
N SER A 45 -3.95 4.48 20.50
CA SER A 45 -4.28 5.73 19.82
C SER A 45 -5.29 5.54 18.70
N ASN A 46 -6.34 6.37 18.73
CA ASN A 46 -7.38 6.42 17.70
C ASN A 46 -6.81 6.73 16.31
N VAL A 47 -5.72 7.52 16.24
CA VAL A 47 -5.07 7.87 14.96
C VAL A 47 -4.42 6.63 14.34
N THR A 48 -3.64 5.90 15.13
CA THR A 48 -3.01 4.64 14.70
C THR A 48 -4.06 3.63 14.24
N LEU A 49 -5.10 3.40 15.04
CA LEU A 49 -6.16 2.45 14.73
C LEU A 49 -6.95 2.87 13.49
N GLY A 50 -7.27 4.15 13.35
CA GLY A 50 -7.96 4.70 12.19
C GLY A 50 -7.15 4.51 10.90
N ILE A 51 -5.84 4.73 10.96
CA ILE A 51 -4.93 4.50 9.83
C ILE A 51 -4.87 3.01 9.47
N ILE A 52 -4.71 2.13 10.46
CA ILE A 52 -4.66 0.67 10.23
C ILE A 52 -5.95 0.21 9.57
N LEU A 53 -7.10 0.60 10.11
CA LEU A 53 -8.40 0.25 9.53
C LEU A 53 -8.56 0.86 8.14
N GLY A 54 -8.19 2.12 7.93
CA GLY A 54 -8.30 2.79 6.63
C GLY A 54 -7.45 2.12 5.56
N LEU A 55 -6.21 1.73 5.88
CA LEU A 55 -5.28 1.13 4.93
C LEU A 55 -5.53 -0.36 4.70
N VAL A 56 -5.76 -1.14 5.76
CA VAL A 56 -5.89 -2.60 5.68
C VAL A 56 -7.30 -3.03 5.32
N VAL A 57 -8.33 -2.28 5.74
CA VAL A 57 -9.73 -2.63 5.51
C VAL A 57 -10.38 -1.67 4.53
N GLY A 58 -10.22 -0.36 4.72
CA GLY A 58 -10.85 0.66 3.89
C GLY A 58 -10.42 0.59 2.42
N LYS A 59 -9.11 0.55 2.14
CA LYS A 59 -8.60 0.48 0.76
C LYS A 59 -9.05 -0.78 0.02
N PRO A 60 -8.89 -2.01 0.55
CA PRO A 60 -9.29 -3.20 -0.18
C PRO A 60 -10.81 -3.30 -0.33
N LEU A 61 -11.58 -2.91 0.68
CA LEU A 61 -13.04 -2.87 0.57
C LEU A 61 -13.49 -1.86 -0.49
N GLY A 62 -12.92 -0.65 -0.49
CA GLY A 62 -13.22 0.36 -1.49
C GLY A 62 -12.93 -0.13 -2.90
N ILE A 63 -11.70 -0.62 -3.13
CA ILE A 63 -11.30 -1.17 -4.43
C ILE A 63 -12.21 -2.34 -4.84
N GLY A 64 -12.45 -3.29 -3.93
CA GLY A 64 -13.30 -4.45 -4.18
C GLY A 64 -14.74 -4.07 -4.55
N VAL A 65 -15.35 -3.14 -3.82
CA VAL A 65 -16.72 -2.68 -4.07
C VAL A 65 -16.82 -1.97 -5.42
N PHE A 66 -15.92 -1.02 -5.71
CA PHE A 66 -15.97 -0.29 -6.98
C PHE A 66 -15.69 -1.21 -8.17
N THR A 67 -14.79 -2.18 -8.04
CA THR A 67 -14.56 -3.19 -9.08
C THR A 67 -15.77 -4.12 -9.22
N TRP A 68 -16.39 -4.55 -8.14
CA TRP A 68 -17.62 -5.35 -8.20
C TRP A 68 -18.74 -4.60 -8.93
N ILE A 69 -18.93 -3.31 -8.63
CA ILE A 69 -19.86 -2.45 -9.36
C ILE A 69 -19.49 -2.40 -10.85
N ALA A 70 -18.22 -2.15 -11.19
CA ALA A 70 -17.75 -2.08 -12.58
C ALA A 70 -18.02 -3.38 -13.35
N THR A 71 -17.76 -4.54 -12.72
CA THR A 71 -18.06 -5.85 -13.32
C THR A 71 -19.54 -6.05 -13.59
N ARG A 72 -20.43 -5.43 -12.80
CA ARG A 72 -21.88 -5.48 -13.05
C ARG A 72 -22.32 -4.67 -14.27
N PHE A 73 -21.56 -3.62 -14.62
CA PHE A 73 -21.77 -2.79 -15.80
C PHE A 73 -21.07 -3.31 -17.07
N GLY A 74 -20.45 -4.49 -17.00
CA GLY A 74 -19.82 -5.14 -18.16
C GLY A 74 -18.31 -4.90 -18.30
N PHE A 75 -17.68 -4.21 -17.35
CA PHE A 75 -16.22 -4.08 -17.28
C PHE A 75 -15.65 -5.31 -16.54
N GLY A 76 -15.30 -6.36 -17.28
CA GLY A 76 -14.75 -7.59 -16.70
C GLY A 76 -13.40 -7.40 -16.01
N LEU A 77 -13.00 -8.40 -15.21
CA LEU A 77 -11.63 -8.49 -14.70
C LEU A 77 -10.63 -8.73 -15.86
N PRO A 78 -9.36 -8.35 -15.71
CA PRO A 78 -8.32 -8.67 -16.69
C PRO A 78 -8.22 -10.17 -16.96
N GLU A 79 -7.84 -10.54 -18.19
CA GLU A 79 -7.65 -11.94 -18.58
C GLU A 79 -6.63 -12.64 -17.66
N GLY A 80 -7.00 -13.83 -17.17
CA GLY A 80 -6.16 -14.61 -16.25
C GLY A 80 -6.21 -14.18 -14.78
N VAL A 81 -7.00 -13.17 -14.40
CA VAL A 81 -7.15 -12.73 -13.01
C VAL A 81 -8.44 -13.24 -12.39
N ASN A 82 -8.31 -14.05 -11.34
CA ASN A 82 -9.43 -14.52 -10.53
C ASN A 82 -9.74 -13.56 -9.37
N TRP A 83 -10.96 -13.61 -8.83
CA TRP A 83 -11.39 -12.80 -7.68
C TRP A 83 -10.45 -12.84 -6.47
N PRO A 84 -9.93 -14.01 -6.03
CA PRO A 84 -8.97 -14.07 -4.93
C PRO A 84 -7.65 -13.35 -5.23
N GLN A 85 -7.16 -13.43 -6.48
CA GLN A 85 -5.96 -12.71 -6.91
C GLN A 85 -6.21 -11.20 -6.93
N PHE A 86 -7.38 -10.79 -7.43
CA PHE A 86 -7.80 -9.40 -7.41
C PHE A 86 -7.87 -8.83 -5.99
N LEU A 87 -8.47 -9.56 -5.05
CA LEU A 87 -8.51 -9.16 -3.64
C LEU A 87 -7.11 -9.12 -3.00
N GLY A 88 -6.21 -10.03 -3.39
CA GLY A 88 -4.80 -9.97 -3.01
C GLY A 88 -4.11 -8.70 -3.51
N MET A 89 -4.36 -8.29 -4.75
CA MET A 89 -3.85 -7.02 -5.30
C MET A 89 -4.48 -5.80 -4.61
N ALA A 90 -5.78 -5.87 -4.28
CA ALA A 90 -6.47 -4.82 -3.54
C ALA A 90 -5.88 -4.65 -2.12
N LEU A 91 -5.49 -5.74 -1.45
CA LEU A 91 -4.72 -5.69 -0.20
C LEU A 91 -3.33 -5.08 -0.40
N ALA A 92 -2.62 -5.42 -1.48
CA ALA A 92 -1.32 -4.83 -1.78
C ALA A 92 -1.41 -3.31 -2.01
N ALA A 93 -2.52 -2.81 -2.55
CA ALA A 93 -2.78 -1.37 -2.65
C ALA A 93 -2.96 -0.68 -1.28
N GLY A 94 -3.17 -1.46 -0.22
CA GLY A 94 -3.16 -1.03 1.19
C GLY A 94 -1.78 -0.67 1.74
N ILE A 95 -0.70 -1.03 1.04
CA ILE A 95 0.68 -0.74 1.44
C ILE A 95 0.97 0.76 1.20
N GLY A 96 0.67 1.58 2.20
CA GLY A 96 0.78 3.04 2.10
C GLY A 96 2.21 3.59 2.27
N PHE A 97 3.06 2.87 3.02
CA PHE A 97 4.45 3.20 3.38
C PHE A 97 4.88 4.66 3.13
N THR A 98 5.63 4.96 2.07
CA THR A 98 6.24 6.28 1.85
C THR A 98 5.22 7.39 1.61
N VAL A 99 4.21 7.18 0.77
CA VAL A 99 3.21 8.19 0.46
C VAL A 99 2.34 8.47 1.69
N SER A 100 1.96 7.43 2.43
CA SER A 100 1.19 7.63 3.67
C SER A 100 2.03 8.30 4.76
N ILE A 101 3.32 7.97 4.92
CA ILE A 101 4.21 8.66 5.88
C ILE A 101 4.32 10.14 5.53
N PHE A 102 4.47 10.45 4.24
CA PHE A 102 4.51 11.84 3.76
C PHE A 102 3.22 12.60 4.10
N VAL A 103 2.08 12.02 3.74
CA VAL A 103 0.76 12.65 3.98
C VAL A 103 0.47 12.76 5.47
N GLY A 104 0.82 11.74 6.27
CA GLY A 104 0.69 11.78 7.73
C GLY A 104 1.54 12.88 8.36
N GLY A 105 2.76 13.09 7.86
CA GLY A 105 3.63 14.18 8.31
C GLY A 105 3.11 15.59 7.97
N LEU A 106 2.29 15.72 6.93
CA LEU A 106 1.63 16.98 6.56
C LEU A 106 0.27 17.18 7.25
N ALA A 107 -0.37 16.09 7.68
CA ALA A 107 -1.74 16.11 8.19
C ALA A 107 -1.85 16.43 9.69
N PHE A 108 -0.76 16.27 10.45
CA PHE A 108 -0.76 16.43 11.90
C PHE A 108 0.29 17.45 12.35
N ASP A 109 -0.16 18.48 13.07
CA ASP A 109 0.70 19.59 13.52
C ASP A 109 1.59 19.22 14.72
N THR A 110 1.14 18.28 15.55
CA THR A 110 1.89 17.87 16.74
C THR A 110 2.77 16.66 16.47
N GLN A 111 4.04 16.76 16.87
CA GLN A 111 5.04 15.70 16.69
C GLN A 111 4.58 14.33 17.24
N ALA A 112 3.99 14.30 18.44
CA ALA A 112 3.52 13.06 19.07
C ALA A 112 2.48 12.32 18.22
N VAL A 113 1.50 13.05 17.65
CA VAL A 113 0.46 12.44 16.80
C VAL A 113 1.04 12.00 15.45
N SER A 114 2.00 12.75 14.90
CA SER A 114 2.71 12.38 13.67
C SER A 114 3.50 11.07 13.85
N GLU A 115 4.14 10.87 15.00
CA GLU A 115 4.84 9.62 15.34
C GLU A 115 3.88 8.43 15.47
N MET A 116 2.76 8.60 16.17
CA MET A 116 1.70 7.59 16.23
C MET A 116 1.16 7.23 14.84
N ALA A 117 0.96 8.25 13.98
CA ALA A 117 0.51 8.04 12.61
C ALA A 117 1.52 7.22 11.80
N LYS A 118 2.82 7.55 11.88
CA LYS A 118 3.90 6.79 11.23
C LYS A 118 3.92 5.33 11.70
N ILE A 119 3.80 5.08 13.01
CA ILE A 119 3.71 3.71 13.56
C ILE A 119 2.50 2.98 12.97
N GLY A 120 1.34 3.62 12.93
CA GLY A 120 0.13 3.04 12.34
C GLY A 120 0.30 2.70 10.86
N ILE A 121 0.94 3.59 10.08
CA ILE A 121 1.21 3.37 8.65
C ILE A 121 2.15 2.19 8.44
N LEU A 122 3.20 2.07 9.25
CA LEU A 122 4.15 0.96 9.18
C LEU A 122 3.48 -0.37 9.55
N ALA A 123 2.75 -0.40 10.65
CA ALA A 123 1.99 -1.58 11.08
C ALA A 123 0.98 -2.01 10.01
N ALA A 124 0.21 -1.05 9.47
CA ALA A 124 -0.74 -1.30 8.40
C ALA A 124 -0.08 -1.84 7.13
N SER A 125 1.08 -1.28 6.74
CA SER A 125 1.81 -1.71 5.54
C SER A 125 2.30 -3.15 5.67
N ILE A 126 2.78 -3.55 6.87
CA ILE A 126 3.18 -4.93 7.16
C ILE A 126 1.96 -5.86 7.11
N LEU A 127 0.86 -5.50 7.76
CA LEU A 127 -0.37 -6.30 7.78
C LEU A 127 -0.94 -6.48 6.36
N ALA A 128 -0.99 -5.40 5.57
CA ALA A 128 -1.43 -5.42 4.18
C ALA A 128 -0.51 -6.29 3.32
N ALA A 129 0.81 -6.17 3.47
CA ALA A 129 1.78 -6.98 2.74
C ALA A 129 1.66 -8.48 3.06
N ILE A 130 1.50 -8.84 4.34
CA ILE A 130 1.29 -10.23 4.75
C ILE A 130 -0.04 -10.75 4.21
N GLY A 131 -1.12 -9.99 4.35
CA GLY A 131 -2.44 -10.37 3.85
C GLY A 131 -2.47 -10.57 2.34
N ALA A 132 -1.85 -9.65 1.59
CA ALA A 132 -1.67 -9.77 0.15
C ALA A 132 -0.85 -11.00 -0.23
N LEU A 133 0.30 -11.23 0.43
CA LEU A 133 1.15 -12.39 0.18
C LEU A 133 0.41 -13.70 0.42
N LEU A 134 -0.35 -13.81 1.51
CA LEU A 134 -1.14 -15.00 1.82
C LEU A 134 -2.21 -15.24 0.75
N LEU A 135 -3.03 -14.24 0.42
CA LEU A 135 -4.08 -14.38 -0.60
C LEU A 135 -3.50 -14.75 -1.97
N LEU A 136 -2.43 -14.07 -2.40
CA LEU A 136 -1.81 -14.33 -3.71
C LEU A 136 -1.15 -15.70 -3.75
N ARG A 137 -0.54 -16.17 -2.65
CA ARG A 137 0.10 -17.48 -2.59
C ARG A 137 -0.90 -18.64 -2.62
N PHE A 138 -2.07 -18.48 -1.99
CA PHE A 138 -3.11 -19.50 -2.00
C PHE A 138 -4.01 -19.45 -3.24
N SER A 139 -3.94 -18.37 -4.01
CA SER A 139 -4.67 -18.24 -5.27
C SER A 139 -3.95 -18.98 -6.39
N LYS A 140 -4.23 -20.28 -6.53
CA LYS A 140 -3.74 -21.09 -7.66
C LYS A 140 -4.36 -20.56 -8.96
N SER A 141 -3.52 -20.30 -9.96
CA SER A 141 -3.98 -20.06 -11.33
C SER A 141 -4.37 -21.42 -11.92
N ASP A 142 -5.67 -21.67 -12.13
CA ASP A 142 -6.17 -22.86 -12.84
C ASP A 142 -5.94 -22.74 -14.38
N SER A 143 -4.87 -22.05 -14.80
CA SER A 143 -4.58 -21.74 -16.21
C SER A 143 -3.48 -22.61 -16.83
N LEU A 144 -3.15 -23.77 -16.25
CA LEU A 144 -2.14 -24.69 -16.78
C LEU A 144 -2.66 -26.13 -16.92
N SER A 145 -3.94 -26.31 -17.29
CA SER A 145 -4.50 -27.65 -17.56
C SER A 145 -5.30 -27.75 -18.86
N ASN A 146 -4.98 -26.96 -19.88
CA ASN A 146 -5.45 -27.19 -21.24
C ASN A 146 -4.44 -26.61 -22.24
N ASP A 147 -3.39 -27.39 -22.50
CA ASP A 147 -2.70 -27.49 -23.78
C ASP A 147 -2.28 -28.96 -23.97
#